data_AF-A0A1V4TES8-F1
#
_entry.id   AF-A0A1V4TES8-F1
#
_cell.length_a   1.000
_cell.length_b   1.000
_cell.length_c   1.000
_cell.angle_alpha   90.00
_cell.angle_beta   90.00
_cell.angle_gamma   90.00
#
_symmetry.space_group_name_H-M   'P 1'
#
loop_
_entity.id
_entity.type
_entity.pdbx_description
1 polymer ?
#
loop_
_entity_poly.entity_id
_entity_poly.type
_entity_poly.pdbx_seq_one_letter_code
_entity_poly.pdbx_strand_id
1 'polypeptide(L)'
;MMFPDDNQEIADFGLICPECGVANPENAEYCLVCERDLRNTLLFLEDDSFDLEITSDCIIEYRKNFWGTDRTGKVNKYPLREISNLEFGHPITRFKFDFNGKRHVIPIKNENMDSLKKLLNEILDL
;
A
#
# COMPACT_ATOMS: atom_id res chain seq x y z
N MET A 1 17.57 -14.27 -39.06
CA MET A 1 16.81 -13.41 -38.13
C MET A 1 17.01 -14.04 -36.76
N MET A 2 17.79 -13.41 -35.89
CA MET A 2 17.99 -13.90 -34.51
C MET A 2 16.79 -13.42 -33.70
N PHE A 3 16.04 -14.36 -33.14
CA PHE A 3 15.07 -14.04 -32.09
C PHE A 3 15.86 -13.75 -30.80
N PRO A 4 15.52 -12.68 -30.05
CA PRO A 4 16.17 -12.44 -28.77
C PRO A 4 15.88 -13.60 -27.81
N ASP A 5 16.87 -13.90 -26.96
CA ASP A 5 16.85 -14.97 -25.96
C ASP A 5 15.72 -14.73 -24.94
N ASP A 6 14.86 -15.73 -24.71
CA ASP A 6 13.68 -15.70 -23.81
C ASP A 6 14.06 -15.67 -22.30
N ASN A 7 15.24 -15.15 -21.97
CA ASN A 7 15.78 -15.11 -20.61
C ASN A 7 15.76 -13.69 -20.01
N GLN A 8 14.89 -12.81 -20.51
CA GLN A 8 14.57 -11.56 -19.84
C GLN A 8 13.66 -11.88 -18.67
N GLU A 9 14.15 -11.69 -17.44
CA GLU A 9 13.28 -11.54 -16.27
C GLU A 9 12.26 -10.45 -16.62
N ILE A 10 11.00 -10.86 -16.80
CA ILE A 10 9.90 -9.91 -16.97
C ILE A 10 9.82 -9.17 -15.66
N ALA A 11 10.29 -7.91 -15.64
CA ALA A 11 10.19 -7.07 -14.45
C ALA A 11 8.73 -7.04 -14.01
N ASP A 12 8.46 -7.42 -12.75
CA ASP A 12 7.12 -7.33 -12.19
C ASP A 12 6.80 -5.87 -11.91
N PHE A 13 5.67 -5.38 -12.45
CA PHE A 13 5.20 -4.00 -12.31
C PHE A 13 4.13 -3.92 -11.21
N GLY A 14 4.48 -4.37 -10.01
CA GLY A 14 3.58 -4.40 -8.86
C GLY A 14 3.53 -3.11 -8.05
N LEU A 15 4.53 -2.23 -8.15
CA LEU A 15 4.65 -1.05 -7.28
C LEU A 15 3.91 0.16 -7.86
N ILE A 16 2.68 0.37 -7.41
CA ILE A 16 1.89 1.53 -7.83
C ILE A 16 2.40 2.80 -7.15
N CYS A 17 2.69 3.84 -7.95
CA CYS A 17 3.12 5.12 -7.43
C CYS A 17 1.97 5.79 -6.65
N PRO A 18 2.16 6.12 -5.36
CA PRO A 18 1.10 6.70 -4.55
C PRO A 18 0.75 8.13 -4.96
N GLU A 19 1.52 8.80 -5.83
CA GLU A 19 1.21 10.16 -6.28
C GLU A 19 0.43 10.20 -7.61
N CYS A 20 0.78 9.36 -8.58
CA CYS A 20 0.18 9.42 -9.92
C CYS A 20 -0.53 8.13 -10.35
N GLY A 21 -0.50 7.06 -9.54
CA GLY A 21 -1.18 5.79 -9.83
C GLY A 21 -0.50 4.91 -10.89
N VAL A 22 0.65 5.33 -11.43
CA VAL A 22 1.39 4.54 -12.45
C VAL A 22 2.10 3.37 -11.78
N ALA A 23 1.99 2.18 -12.37
CA ALA A 23 2.73 0.99 -11.95
C ALA A 23 4.22 1.09 -12.32
N ASN A 24 5.10 0.71 -11.39
CA ASN A 24 6.56 0.74 -11.53
C ASN A 24 7.13 -0.65 -11.20
N PRO A 25 8.36 -0.94 -11.65
CA PRO A 25 9.09 -2.12 -11.16
C PRO A 25 9.14 -2.15 -9.63
N GLU A 26 9.07 -3.34 -9.03
CA GLU A 26 9.03 -3.50 -7.56
C GLU A 26 10.18 -2.81 -6.81
N ASN A 27 11.34 -2.68 -7.45
CA ASN A 27 12.55 -2.06 -6.89
C ASN A 27 12.83 -0.64 -7.43
N ALA A 28 11.83 0.00 -8.06
CA ALA A 28 12.01 1.35 -8.60
C ALA A 28 12.30 2.37 -7.48
N GLU A 29 13.41 3.09 -7.59
CA GLU A 29 13.74 4.18 -6.65
C GLU A 29 12.87 5.42 -6.87
N TYR A 30 12.45 5.67 -8.10
CA TYR A 30 11.63 6.80 -8.49
C TYR A 30 10.52 6.37 -9.45
N CYS A 31 9.39 7.07 -9.40
CA CYS A 31 8.31 6.85 -10.35
C CYS A 31 8.74 7.24 -11.77
N LEU A 32 8.47 6.36 -12.74
CA LEU A 32 8.84 6.55 -14.15
C LEU A 32 8.07 7.67 -14.87
N VAL A 33 7.04 8.26 -14.24
CA VAL A 33 6.22 9.34 -14.81
C VAL A 33 6.33 10.65 -14.05
N CYS A 34 6.14 10.62 -12.72
CA CYS A 34 6.11 11.83 -11.90
C CYS A 34 7.38 12.06 -11.08
N GLU A 35 8.39 11.18 -11.20
CA GLU A 35 9.68 11.27 -10.50
C GLU A 35 9.60 11.25 -8.97
N ARG A 36 8.44 10.95 -8.39
CA ARG A 36 8.29 10.74 -6.96
C ARG A 36 9.26 9.67 -6.46
N ASP A 37 9.92 9.94 -5.34
CA ASP A 37 10.72 8.97 -4.58
C ASP A 37 9.86 7.83 -4.04
N LEU A 38 10.22 6.60 -4.40
CA LEU A 38 9.53 5.36 -4.04
C LEU A 38 10.39 4.45 -3.15
N ARG A 39 11.62 4.85 -2.79
CA ARG A 39 12.58 3.98 -2.06
C ARG A 39 12.04 3.42 -0.75
N ASN A 40 11.09 4.11 -0.14
CA ASN A 40 10.48 3.71 1.12
C ASN A 40 9.08 3.10 0.94
N THR A 41 8.50 3.10 -0.26
CA THR A 41 7.16 2.58 -0.53
C THR A 41 7.25 1.08 -0.80
N LEU A 42 6.64 0.29 0.08
CA LEU A 42 6.59 -1.18 -0.03
C LEU A 42 5.32 -1.67 -0.74
N LEU A 43 4.21 -0.95 -0.55
CA LEU A 43 2.93 -1.28 -1.16
C LEU A 43 2.05 -0.04 -1.22
N PHE A 44 1.27 0.07 -2.29
CA PHE A 44 0.22 1.06 -2.42
C PHE A 44 -1.08 0.40 -2.87
N LEU A 45 -2.16 0.69 -2.16
CA LEU A 45 -3.48 0.10 -2.37
C LEU A 45 -4.49 1.22 -2.60
N GLU A 46 -5.13 1.19 -3.76
CA GLU A 46 -6.27 2.07 -4.04
C GLU A 46 -7.56 1.44 -3.51
N ASP A 47 -8.28 2.18 -2.67
CA ASP A 47 -9.59 1.77 -2.14
C ASP A 47 -10.63 2.87 -2.37
N ASP A 48 -11.90 2.59 -2.06
CA ASP A 48 -13.01 3.49 -2.41
C ASP A 48 -13.00 4.77 -1.56
N SER A 49 -12.72 4.65 -0.25
CA SER A 49 -12.81 5.77 0.69
C SER A 49 -11.46 6.38 1.06
N PHE A 50 -10.37 5.69 0.77
CA PHE A 50 -9.00 6.13 1.04
C PHE A 50 -8.06 5.31 0.15
N ASP A 51 -6.83 5.80 -0.03
CA ASP A 51 -5.72 4.95 -0.43
C ASP A 51 -4.86 4.61 0.78
N LEU A 52 -4.16 3.48 0.70
CA LEU A 52 -3.23 3.04 1.73
C LEU A 52 -1.84 2.90 1.13
N GLU A 53 -0.86 3.57 1.70
CA GLU A 53 0.56 3.35 1.42
C GLU A 53 1.20 2.69 2.63
N ILE A 54 1.90 1.59 2.40
CA ILE A 54 2.74 0.93 3.37
C ILE A 54 4.17 1.28 3.03
N THR A 55 4.87 1.84 4.00
CA THR A 55 6.29 2.14 3.92
C THR A 55 7.08 1.30 4.90
N SER A 56 8.40 1.36 4.84
CA SER A 56 9.29 0.62 5.76
C SER A 56 9.03 0.92 7.25
N ASP A 57 8.44 2.07 7.60
CA ASP A 57 8.24 2.51 8.98
C ASP A 57 6.83 3.01 9.30
N CYS A 58 5.94 3.13 8.32
CA CYS A 58 4.65 3.78 8.48
C CYS A 58 3.55 3.21 7.60
N ILE A 59 2.32 3.17 8.12
CA ILE A 59 1.08 3.04 7.35
C ILE A 59 0.53 4.45 7.12
N ILE A 60 0.27 4.81 5.87
CA ILE A 60 -0.22 6.14 5.49
C ILE A 60 -1.57 5.99 4.81
N GLU A 61 -2.60 6.63 5.37
CA GLU A 61 -3.96 6.64 4.85
C GLU A 61 -4.25 7.99 4.17
N TYR A 62 -4.52 7.96 2.87
CA TYR A 62 -4.90 9.13 2.08
C TYR A 62 -6.43 9.19 1.93
N ARG A 63 -7.11 10.10 2.62
CA ARG A 63 -8.59 10.18 2.59
C ARG A 63 -9.11 10.68 1.24
N LYS A 64 -10.06 9.95 0.65
CA LYS A 64 -10.81 10.38 -0.54
C LYS A 64 -12.11 11.09 -0.19
N ASN A 65 -12.61 11.87 -1.14
CA ASN A 65 -13.93 12.50 -1.03
C ASN A 65 -15.03 11.43 -1.17
N PHE A 66 -16.25 11.78 -0.76
CA PHE A 66 -17.39 10.85 -0.84
C PHE A 66 -17.98 10.73 -2.25
N TRP A 67 -17.74 11.73 -3.11
CA TRP A 67 -18.32 11.86 -4.44
C TRP A 67 -17.25 11.89 -5.54
N GLY A 68 -16.25 11.00 -5.47
CA GLY A 68 -15.16 10.92 -6.44
C GLY A 68 -14.02 10.02 -5.99
N THR A 69 -12.95 9.97 -6.78
CA THR A 69 -11.71 9.26 -6.45
C THR A 69 -10.62 10.20 -5.92
N ASP A 70 -10.90 11.51 -5.88
CA ASP A 70 -9.92 12.52 -5.51
C ASP A 70 -9.64 12.50 -4.01
N ARG A 71 -8.35 12.63 -3.69
CA ARG A 71 -7.90 12.81 -2.31
C ARG A 71 -8.31 14.18 -1.80
N THR A 72 -8.73 14.21 -0.55
CA THR A 72 -9.10 15.43 0.18
C THR A 72 -7.90 16.24 0.67
N GLY A 73 -6.68 15.70 0.53
CA GLY A 73 -5.46 16.23 1.16
C GLY A 73 -5.32 15.85 2.65
N LYS A 74 -6.35 15.26 3.27
CA LYS A 74 -6.24 14.72 4.63
C LYS A 74 -5.46 13.40 4.61
N VAL A 75 -4.36 13.37 5.37
CA VAL A 75 -3.47 12.22 5.50
C VAL A 75 -3.36 11.83 6.96
N ASN A 76 -3.61 10.54 7.27
CA ASN A 76 -3.30 9.97 8.57
C ASN A 76 -2.03 9.13 8.46
N LYS A 77 -1.14 9.22 9.44
CA LYS A 77 0.12 8.46 9.47
C LYS A 77 0.19 7.66 10.76
N TYR A 78 0.50 6.37 10.64
CA TYR A 78 0.57 5.42 11.74
C TYR A 78 1.95 4.75 11.71
N PRO A 79 2.93 5.24 12.50
CA PRO A 79 4.24 4.62 12.60
C PRO A 79 4.12 3.15 13.04
N LEU A 80 4.74 2.22 12.31
CA LEU A 80 4.63 0.78 12.55
C LEU A 80 5.12 0.38 13.96
N ARG A 81 6.10 1.12 14.51
CA ARG A 81 6.60 0.90 15.87
C ARG A 81 5.61 1.29 16.98
N GLU A 82 4.55 2.03 16.64
CA GLU A 82 3.57 2.59 17.58
C GLU A 82 2.18 1.93 17.46
N ILE A 83 2.02 1.00 16.51
CA ILE A 83 0.80 0.21 16.37
C ILE A 83 0.89 -1.11 17.12
N SER A 84 -0.23 -1.65 17.57
CA SER A 84 -0.33 -2.96 18.23
C SER A 84 -1.66 -3.67 17.93
N ASN A 85 -1.82 -4.90 18.41
CA ASN A 85 -3.08 -5.67 18.33
C ASN A 85 -3.65 -5.75 16.91
N LEU A 86 -2.78 -6.10 15.96
CA LEU A 86 -3.06 -6.12 14.54
C LEU A 86 -3.99 -7.30 14.20
N GLU A 87 -5.12 -7.02 13.56
CA GLU A 87 -6.13 -8.02 13.20
C GLU A 87 -6.63 -7.82 11.78
N PHE A 88 -6.82 -8.94 11.09
CA PHE A 88 -7.46 -9.01 9.79
C PHE A 88 -8.82 -9.69 9.92
N GLY A 89 -9.90 -8.94 9.71
CA GLY A 89 -11.26 -9.45 9.78
C GLY A 89 -11.63 -10.30 8.56
N HIS A 90 -12.39 -11.37 8.79
CA HIS A 90 -13.05 -12.19 7.77
C HIS A 90 -14.45 -12.58 8.28
N PRO A 91 -15.51 -12.64 7.43
CA PRO A 91 -15.56 -12.41 5.98
C PRO A 91 -15.69 -10.94 5.56
N ILE A 92 -15.97 -10.04 6.51
CA ILE A 92 -15.96 -8.59 6.26
C ILE A 92 -14.52 -8.11 6.44
N THR A 93 -13.88 -7.76 5.34
CA THR A 93 -12.48 -7.34 5.30
C THR A 93 -12.27 -6.00 5.99
N ARG A 94 -11.79 -6.09 7.22
CA ARG A 94 -11.43 -4.95 8.07
C ARG A 94 -10.03 -5.16 8.58
N PHE A 95 -9.14 -4.24 8.25
CA PHE A 95 -7.83 -4.14 8.85
C PHE A 95 -7.95 -3.32 10.13
N LYS A 96 -7.56 -3.90 11.26
CA LYS A 96 -7.71 -3.27 12.57
C LYS A 96 -6.38 -3.28 13.31
N PHE A 97 -6.12 -2.20 14.03
CA PHE A 97 -4.95 -2.06 14.88
C PHE A 97 -5.23 -1.02 15.96
N ASP A 98 -4.45 -1.06 17.03
CA ASP A 98 -4.48 -0.04 18.07
C ASP A 98 -3.36 0.96 17.82
N PHE A 99 -3.69 2.25 17.99
CA PHE A 99 -2.72 3.34 17.89
C PHE A 99 -3.14 4.46 18.85
N ASN A 100 -2.20 5.01 19.61
CA ASN A 100 -2.46 6.05 20.61
C ASN A 100 -3.64 5.74 21.56
N GLY A 101 -3.73 4.49 22.02
CA GLY A 101 -4.79 4.03 22.93
C GLY A 101 -6.18 3.94 22.31
N LYS A 102 -6.30 4.04 20.98
CA LYS A 102 -7.55 3.94 20.24
C LYS A 102 -7.52 2.78 19.24
N ARG A 103 -8.65 2.07 19.12
CA ARG A 103 -8.88 1.08 18.05
C ARG A 103 -9.13 1.79 16.72
N HIS A 104 -8.30 1.51 15.73
CA HIS A 104 -8.49 1.91 14.33
C HIS A 104 -9.06 0.73 13.53
N VAL A 105 -10.00 1.03 12.65
CA VAL A 105 -10.67 0.05 11.79
C VAL A 105 -10.77 0.63 10.39
N ILE A 106 -10.01 0.05 9.47
CA ILE A 106 -9.98 0.43 8.06
C ILE A 106 -10.71 -0.69 7.30
N PRO A 107 -11.89 -0.44 6.70
CA PRO A 107 -12.48 -1.40 5.77
C PRO A 107 -11.54 -1.53 4.58
N ILE A 108 -11.26 -2.69 4.02
CA ILE A 108 -10.35 -2.81 2.85
C ILE A 108 -10.99 -3.76 1.87
N LYS A 109 -10.90 -3.53 0.56
CA LYS A 109 -11.38 -4.48 -0.46
C LYS A 109 -10.70 -5.85 -0.32
N ASN A 110 -11.39 -6.91 -0.71
CA ASN A 110 -10.86 -8.27 -0.55
C ASN A 110 -9.50 -8.44 -1.25
N GLU A 111 -9.39 -7.96 -2.49
CA GLU A 111 -8.17 -7.99 -3.30
C GLU A 111 -6.98 -7.28 -2.63
N ASN A 112 -7.24 -6.18 -1.92
CA ASN A 112 -6.23 -5.39 -1.22
C ASN A 112 -5.83 -6.04 0.11
N MET A 113 -6.74 -6.77 0.76
CA MET A 113 -6.51 -7.41 2.05
C MET A 113 -5.45 -8.50 1.97
N ASP A 114 -5.45 -9.30 0.91
CA ASP A 114 -4.49 -10.40 0.75
C ASP A 114 -3.06 -9.89 0.61
N SER A 115 -2.85 -8.87 -0.23
CA SER A 115 -1.55 -8.20 -0.41
C SER A 115 -1.09 -7.52 0.88
N LEU A 116 -1.99 -6.82 1.57
CA LEU A 116 -1.66 -6.16 2.83
C LEU A 116 -1.23 -7.17 3.91
N LYS A 117 -1.99 -8.26 4.05
CA LYS A 117 -1.71 -9.30 5.05
C LYS A 117 -0.37 -9.98 4.77
N LYS A 118 -0.09 -10.29 3.50
CA LYS A 118 1.19 -10.87 3.08
C LYS A 118 2.35 -9.97 3.48
N LEU A 119 2.32 -8.69 3.08
CA LEU A 119 3.39 -7.74 3.38
C LEU A 119 3.56 -7.50 4.90
N LEU A 120 2.46 -7.28 5.63
CA LEU A 120 2.55 -6.98 7.07
C LEU A 120 3.09 -8.17 7.87
N ASN A 121 2.76 -9.40 7.48
CA ASN A 121 3.35 -10.58 8.10
C ASN A 121 4.85 -10.70 7.82
N GLU A 122 5.30 -10.34 6.61
CA GLU A 122 6.73 -10.35 6.24
C GLU A 122 7.55 -9.29 6.99
N ILE A 123 7.02 -8.09 7.24
CA ILE A 123 7.78 -6.99 7.86
C ILE A 123 7.65 -6.93 9.39
N LEU A 124 6.60 -7.52 9.97
CA LEU A 124 6.35 -7.50 11.42
C LEU A 124 6.62 -8.85 12.10
N ASP A 125 7.08 -9.85 11.35
CA ASP A 125 7.31 -11.23 11.84
C ASP A 125 6.09 -11.80 12.60
N LEU A 126 4.87 -11.55 12.10
CA LEU A 126 3.59 -11.98 12.70
C LEU A 126 3.19 -13.42 12.34
#